data_AF-A0A9D5QD36-F1
#
_entry.id   AF-A0A9D5QD36-F1
#
_cell.length_a   1.000
_cell.length_b   1.000
_cell.length_c   1.000
_cell.angle_alpha   90.00
_cell.angle_beta   90.00
_cell.angle_gamma   90.00
#
_symmetry.space_group_name_H-M   'P 1'
#
loop_
_entity.id
_entity.type
_entity.pdbx_description
1 polymer ?
#
loop_
_entity_poly.entity_id
_entity_poly.type
_entity_poly.pdbx_seq_one_letter_code
_entity_poly.pdbx_strand_id
1 'polypeptide(L)' 'MSHRTDVVWVVVEVQSGLPVVVEAYRNKSDAQIREGFLRADINPNNDETDIFEVQIS' A
#
# COMPACT_ATOMS: atom_id res chain seq x y z
N MET A 1 6.84 -25.01 -17.37
CA MET A 1 7.03 -23.55 -17.42
C MET A 1 7.05 -23.07 -15.98
N SER A 2 8.11 -22.39 -15.55
CA SER A 2 8.17 -21.83 -14.19
C SER A 2 7.27 -20.59 -14.19
N HIS A 3 6.14 -20.63 -13.49
CA HIS A 3 5.38 -19.41 -13.21
C HIS A 3 6.28 -18.54 -12.35
N ARG A 4 6.77 -17.45 -12.91
CA ARG A 4 7.54 -16.46 -12.16
C ARG A 4 6.51 -15.68 -11.35
N THR A 5 6.39 -16.00 -10.06
CA THR A 5 5.58 -15.23 -9.14
C THR A 5 6.23 -13.87 -8.96
N ASP A 6 5.63 -12.83 -9.54
CA ASP A 6 6.06 -11.46 -9.32
C ASP A 6 5.34 -10.94 -8.06
N VAL A 7 6.08 -10.27 -7.18
CA VAL A 7 5.53 -9.64 -5.98
C VAL A 7 5.39 -8.14 -6.23
N VAL A 8 4.23 -7.59 -5.90
CA VAL A 8 4.01 -6.15 -5.85
C VAL A 8 3.56 -5.73 -4.44
N TRP A 9 3.95 -4.53 -4.03
CA TRP A 9 3.61 -3.94 -2.75
C TRP A 9 2.54 -2.87 -3.00
N VAL A 10 1.36 -3.06 -2.44
CA VAL A 10 0.23 -2.13 -2.61
C VAL A 10 0.07 -1.30 -1.36
N VAL A 11 0.18 0.02 -1.49
CA VAL A 11 -0.13 0.97 -0.42
C VAL A 11 -1.58 1.39 -0.57
N VAL A 12 -2.34 1.31 0.52
CA VAL A 12 -3.75 1.72 0.57
C VAL A 12 -3.93 2.75 1.67
N GLU A 13 -4.63 3.84 1.35
CA GLU A 13 -5.17 4.80 2.31
C GLU A 13 -6.70 4.72 2.29
N VAL A 14 -7.30 4.62 3.47
CA VAL A 14 -8.74 4.65 3.69
C VAL A 14 -9.06 5.87 4.54
N GLN A 15 -9.89 6.77 4.04
CA GLN A 15 -10.42 7.90 4.80
C GLN A 15 -11.90 7.67 5.10
N SER A 16 -12.27 7.67 6.38
CA SER A 16 -13.66 7.45 6.83
C SER A 16 -14.34 6.24 6.19
N GLY A 17 -13.59 5.13 6.03
CA GLY A 17 -14.09 3.89 5.44
C GLY A 17 -14.10 3.84 3.90
N LEU A 18 -13.61 4.87 3.21
CA LEU A 18 -13.51 4.91 1.75
C LEU A 18 -12.03 4.86 1.32
N PRO A 19 -11.63 3.95 0.41
CA PRO A 19 -10.28 3.97 -0.15
C PRO A 19 -10.09 5.21 -1.01
N VAL A 20 -9.08 6.02 -0.70
CA VAL A 20 -8.77 7.26 -1.41
C VAL A 20 -7.45 7.18 -2.19
N VAL A 21 -6.53 6.30 -1.77
CA VAL A 21 -5.27 6.03 -2.47
C VAL A 21 -5.08 4.53 -2.59
N VAL A 22 -4.73 4.07 -3.79
CA VAL A 22 -4.29 2.69 -4.07
C VAL A 22 -3.13 2.76 -5.07
N GLU A 23 -1.92 2.51 -4.59
CA GLU A 23 -0.70 2.64 -5.38
C GLU A 23 0.12 1.34 -5.32
N ALA A 24 0.63 0.88 -6.46
CA ALA A 24 1.40 -0.35 -6.56
C ALA A 24 2.88 -0.08 -6.84
N TYR A 25 3.75 -0.74 -6.09
CA TYR A 25 5.19 -0.59 -6.15
C TYR A 25 5.88 -1.93 -6.40
N ARG A 26 6.92 -1.94 -7.24
CA ARG A 26 7.79 -3.12 -7.41
C ARG A 26 8.80 -3.26 -6.26
N ASN A 27 9.09 -2.18 -5.55
CA ASN A 27 10.07 -2.11 -4.47
C ASN A 27 9.37 -1.84 -3.13
N LYS A 28 9.66 -2.68 -2.13
CA LYS A 28 9.12 -2.53 -0.78
C LYS A 28 9.52 -1.20 -0.14
N SER A 29 10.75 -0.74 -0.37
CA SER A 29 11.26 0.52 0.21
C SER A 29 10.46 1.72 -0.26
N ASP A 30 10.08 1.76 -1.55
CA ASP A 30 9.32 2.88 -2.11
C ASP A 30 7.89 2.91 -1.55
N ALA A 31 7.27 1.72 -1.40
CA ALA A 31 5.99 1.57 -0.72
C ALA A 31 6.04 2.05 0.75
N GLN A 32 7.10 1.69 1.48
CA GLN A 32 7.30 2.13 2.87
C GLN A 32 7.50 3.63 3.00
N ILE A 33 8.27 4.24 2.09
CA ILE A 33 8.44 5.69 2.06
C ILE A 33 7.09 6.37 1.83
N ARG A 34 6.32 5.89 0.86
CA ARG A 34 5.00 6.43 0.55
C ARG A 34 4.02 6.31 1.73
N GLU A 35 3.94 5.12 2.31
CA GLU A 35 3.07 4.85 3.45
C GLU A 35 3.45 5.72 4.66
N GLY A 36 4.74 5.94 4.90
CA GLY A 36 5.19 6.86 5.95
C GLY A 36 4.72 8.30 5.75
N PHE A 37 4.71 8.79 4.49
CA PHE A 37 4.15 10.12 4.18
C PHE A 37 2.64 10.18 4.40
N LEU A 38 1.90 9.13 4.00
CA LEU A 38 0.46 9.05 4.22
C LEU A 38 0.13 9.01 5.71
N ARG A 39 0.82 8.14 6.47
CA ARG A 39 0.60 7.98 7.91
C ARG A 39 0.83 9.29 8.70
N ALA A 40 1.68 10.19 8.20
CA ALA A 40 1.91 11.49 8.82
C ALA A 40 0.74 12.49 8.62
N ASP A 41 -0.14 12.26 7.65
CA ASP A 41 -1.22 13.18 7.24
C ASP A 41 -2.63 12.69 7.61
N ILE A 42 -2.80 11.39 7.90
CA ILE A 42 -4.11 10.81 8.24
C ILE A 42 -4.64 11.25 9.62
N ASN A 43 -5.97 11.30 9.77
CA ASN A 43 -6.59 11.40 11.09
C ASN A 43 -6.65 10.01 11.76
N PRO A 44 -5.93 9.78 12.88
CA PRO A 44 -5.81 8.45 13.47
C PRO A 44 -7.10 7.90 14.09
N ASN A 45 -8.17 8.69 14.19
CA ASN A 45 -9.43 8.24 14.79
C ASN A 45 -10.36 7.51 13.81
N ASN A 46 -10.20 7.75 12.51
CA ASN A 46 -11.16 7.29 11.49
C ASN A 46 -10.53 7.00 10.13
N ASP A 47 -9.23 7.23 9.96
CA ASP A 47 -8.49 6.96 8.74
C ASP A 47 -7.42 5.91 9.01
N GLU A 48 -7.09 5.13 7.98
CA GLU A 48 -6.15 4.02 8.06
C GLU A 48 -5.26 4.00 6.82
N THR A 49 -4.01 3.56 6.99
CA THR A 49 -3.10 3.29 5.87
C THR A 49 -2.27 2.06 6.16
N ASP A 50 -1.98 1.25 5.14
CA ASP A 50 -1.13 0.06 5.27
C ASP A 50 -0.53 -0.40 3.93
N ILE A 51 0.42 -1.34 4.00
CA ILE A 51 1.11 -1.95 2.85
C ILE A 51 0.76 -3.44 2.78
N PHE A 52 0.25 -3.85 1.62
CA PHE A 52 -0.12 -5.23 1.32
C PHE A 52 0.87 -5.86 0.33
N GLU A 53 1.41 -7.02 0.68
CA GLU A 53 2.17 -7.84 -0.27
C GLU A 53 1.19 -8.63 -1.15
N VAL A 54 1.27 -8.45 -2.46
CA VAL A 54 0.39 -9.12 -3.44
C VAL A 54 1.23 -9.94 -4.40
N GLN A 55 0.93 -11.23 -4.48
CA GLN A 55 1.53 -12.15 -5.43
C GLN A 55 0.74 -12.14 -6.74
N ILE A 56 1.42 -11.92 -7.86
CA ILE A 56 0.85 -11.97 -9.21
C ILE A 56 1.35 -13.26 -9.88
N SER A 57 0.41 -14.08 -10.37
CA SER A 57 0.64 -15.40 -10.98
C SER A 57 0.48 -15.42 -12.50
#